data_AF-A0A968QF92-F1
#
_entry.id   AF-A0A968QF92-F1
#
_cell.length_a   1.000
_cell.length_b   1.000
_cell.length_c   1.000
_cell.angle_alpha   90.00
_cell.angle_beta   90.00
_cell.angle_gamma   90.00
#
_symmetry.space_group_name_H-M   'P 1'
#
loop_
_entity.id
_entity.type
_entity.pdbx_description
1 polymer ?
#
loop_
_entity_poly.entity_id
_entity_poly.type
_entity_poly.pdbx_seq_one_letter_code
_entity_poly.pdbx_strand_id
1 'polypeptide(L)'
;MKGKIGQSLEYSLPVVSTKIGTEGMNLIAERQVLEANNSLNFAQQIVRLYTDPQLWNCLSRNARQAIADYSPAAVQLKVASIFQQIQTM
;
A
#
# COMPACT_ATOMS: atom_id res chain seq x y z
N MET A 1 -1.37 9.74 4.26
CA MET A 1 -0.99 8.71 3.26
C MET A 1 0.36 9.08 2.66
N LYS A 2 1.27 8.12 2.43
CA LYS A 2 2.53 8.41 1.74
C LYS A 2 2.25 8.61 0.25
N GLY A 3 2.37 9.84 -0.25
CA GLY A 3 1.92 10.20 -1.59
C GLY A 3 2.49 9.33 -2.71
N LYS A 4 3.79 9.02 -2.67
CA LYS A 4 4.46 8.23 -3.75
C LYS A 4 4.04 6.76 -3.78
N ILE A 5 3.84 6.15 -2.61
CA ILE A 5 3.41 4.74 -2.51
C ILE A 5 1.95 4.64 -2.95
N GLY A 6 1.08 5.52 -2.43
CA GLY A 6 -0.33 5.59 -2.83
C GLY A 6 -0.47 5.77 -4.34
N GLN A 7 0.26 6.73 -4.92
CA GLN A 7 0.25 6.98 -6.36
C GLN A 7 0.70 5.76 -7.17
N SER A 8 1.75 5.03 -6.75
CA SER A 8 2.16 3.80 -7.46
C SER A 8 1.04 2.75 -7.45
N LEU A 9 0.40 2.55 -6.30
CA LEU A 9 -0.69 1.59 -6.15
C LEU A 9 -1.94 1.99 -6.95
N GLU A 10 -2.22 3.28 -7.11
CA GLU A 10 -3.30 3.79 -7.99
C GLU A 10 -3.11 3.33 -9.44
N TYR A 11 -1.86 3.34 -9.93
CA TYR A 11 -1.50 2.84 -11.26
C TYR A 11 -1.22 1.33 -11.28
N SER A 12 -1.54 0.60 -10.20
CA SER A 12 -1.28 -0.84 -10.07
C SER A 12 0.19 -1.22 -10.28
N LEU A 13 1.11 -0.33 -9.90
CA LEU A 13 2.55 -0.55 -9.97
C LEU A 13 3.04 -1.16 -8.64
N PRO A 14 3.67 -2.35 -8.66
CA PRO A 14 4.24 -2.95 -7.47
C PRO A 14 5.31 -2.06 -6.82
N VAL A 15 5.38 -2.11 -5.49
CA VAL A 15 6.29 -1.26 -4.69
C VAL A 15 7.23 -2.13 -3.87
N VAL A 16 8.53 -1.76 -3.86
CA VAL A 16 9.50 -2.19 -2.85
C VAL A 16 9.73 -1.02 -1.90
N SER A 17 9.60 -1.24 -0.60
CA SER A 17 9.83 -0.19 0.40
C SER A 17 10.36 -0.77 1.71
N THR A 18 10.70 0.09 2.66
CA THR A 18 11.04 -0.34 4.02
C THR A 18 9.78 -0.46 4.87
N LYS A 19 9.86 -1.16 6.00
CA LYS A 19 8.74 -1.23 6.97
C LYS A 19 8.33 0.17 7.47
N ILE A 20 9.31 1.06 7.66
CA ILE A 20 9.05 2.48 7.99
C ILE A 20 8.42 3.20 6.79
N GLY A 21 8.83 2.85 5.57
CA GLY A 21 8.28 3.34 4.32
C GLY A 21 6.79 3.03 4.15
N THR A 22 6.33 1.86 4.59
CA THR A 22 4.93 1.40 4.49
C THR A 22 4.09 1.71 5.74
N GLU A 23 4.69 2.29 6.78
CA GLU A 23 4.03 2.57 8.05
C GLU A 23 2.72 3.35 7.89
N GLY A 24 1.68 2.91 8.62
CA GLY A 24 0.36 3.52 8.62
C GLY A 24 -0.46 3.28 7.34
N MET A 25 0.06 2.49 6.38
CA MET A 25 -0.66 2.11 5.16
C MET A 25 -1.38 0.75 5.25
N ASN A 26 -1.17 -0.01 6.34
CA ASN A 26 -1.74 -1.35 6.55
C ASN A 26 -1.56 -2.32 5.36
N LEU A 27 -0.43 -2.21 4.67
CA LEU A 27 -0.08 -3.08 3.55
C LEU A 27 0.35 -4.45 4.05
N ILE A 28 -0.08 -5.50 3.35
CA ILE A 28 0.32 -6.88 3.62
C ILE A 28 1.55 -7.21 2.77
N ALA A 29 2.68 -7.49 3.43
CA ALA A 29 3.91 -7.92 2.77
C ALA A 29 3.68 -9.17 1.90
N GLU A 30 4.41 -9.28 0.79
CA GLU A 30 4.32 -10.36 -0.22
C GLU A 30 2.97 -10.43 -0.97
N ARG A 31 1.96 -9.63 -0.58
CA ARG A 31 0.65 -9.55 -1.26
C ARG A 31 0.39 -8.19 -1.88
N GLN A 32 0.76 -7.10 -1.21
CA GLN A 32 0.49 -5.72 -1.63
C GLN A 32 1.77 -4.89 -1.78
N VAL A 33 2.86 -5.31 -1.13
CA VAL A 33 4.16 -4.63 -1.13
C VAL A 33 5.27 -5.65 -0.88
N LEU A 34 6.47 -5.39 -1.40
CA LEU A 34 7.68 -6.07 -0.94
C LEU A 34 8.38 -5.18 0.09
N GLU A 35 8.72 -5.76 1.24
CA GLU A 35 9.46 -5.06 2.28
C GLU A 35 10.93 -5.46 2.28
N ALA A 36 11.80 -4.46 2.44
CA ALA A 36 13.23 -4.63 2.62
C ALA A 36 13.80 -3.52 3.50
N ASN A 37 14.60 -3.87 4.51
CA ASN A 37 15.07 -2.92 5.54
C ASN A 37 16.60 -2.65 5.51
N ASN A 38 17.32 -3.24 4.56
CA ASN A 38 18.74 -2.96 4.32
C ASN A 38 19.02 -2.96 2.83
N SER A 39 20.13 -2.34 2.43
CA SER A 39 20.48 -2.09 1.03
C SER A 39 20.56 -3.37 0.18
N LEU A 40 21.17 -4.43 0.72
CA LEU A 40 21.33 -5.71 0.01
C LEU A 40 19.97 -6.35 -0.27
N ASN A 41 19.14 -6.48 0.76
CA ASN A 41 17.81 -7.06 0.62
C ASN A 41 16.90 -6.19 -0.27
N PHE A 42 17.06 -4.86 -0.24
CA PHE A 42 16.31 -3.96 -1.10
C PHE A 42 16.65 -4.19 -2.58
N ALA A 43 17.94 -4.28 -2.91
CA ALA A 43 18.38 -4.58 -4.27
C ALA A 43 17.88 -5.96 -4.73
N GLN A 44 17.95 -6.97 -3.85
CA GLN A 44 17.44 -8.31 -4.13
C GLN A 44 15.93 -8.32 -4.42
N GLN A 45 15.14 -7.59 -3.63
CA GLN A 45 13.69 -7.50 -3.83
C GLN A 45 13.33 -6.75 -5.11
N ILE A 46 14.09 -5.71 -5.49
CA ILE A 46 13.91 -5.04 -6.80
C ILE A 46 14.16 -6.04 -7.95
N VAL A 47 15.28 -6.78 -7.91
CA VAL A 47 15.60 -7.76 -8.94
C VAL A 47 14.52 -8.84 -9.00
N ARG A 48 14.17 -9.44 -7.86
CA ARG A 48 13.11 -10.46 -7.76
C ARG A 48 11.79 -9.96 -8.33
N LEU A 49 11.38 -8.74 -7.98
CA LEU A 49 10.15 -8.15 -8.48
C LEU A 49 10.14 -8.02 -10.01
N TYR A 50 11.28 -7.63 -10.59
CA TYR A 50 11.41 -7.45 -12.03
C TYR A 50 11.50 -8.79 -12.79
N THR A 51 12.13 -9.80 -12.20
CA THR A 51 12.38 -11.09 -12.86
C THR A 51 11.32 -12.15 -12.60
N ASP A 52 10.39 -11.93 -11.67
CA ASP A 52 9.27 -12.82 -11.37
C ASP A 52 7.93 -12.21 -11.83
N PRO A 53 7.45 -12.58 -13.05
CA PRO A 53 6.17 -12.10 -13.56
C PRO A 53 4.97 -12.53 -12.71
N GLN A 54 5.05 -13.67 -12.00
CA GLN A 54 3.94 -14.12 -11.16
C GLN A 54 3.82 -13.23 -9.93
N LEU A 55 4.95 -12.90 -9.29
CA LEU A 55 5.01 -11.97 -8.18
C LEU A 55 4.55 -10.57 -8.60
N TRP A 56 5.05 -10.06 -9.73
CA TRP A 56 4.60 -8.78 -10.28
C TRP A 56 3.08 -8.73 -10.44
N ASN A 57 2.50 -9.73 -11.10
CA ASN A 57 1.07 -9.81 -11.34
C ASN A 57 0.26 -10.03 -10.05
N CYS A 58 0.83 -10.70 -9.04
CA CYS A 58 0.22 -10.81 -7.73
C CYS A 58 0.09 -9.44 -7.07
N LEU A 59 1.20 -8.71 -6.94
CA LEU A 59 1.22 -7.40 -6.29
C LEU A 59 0.37 -6.37 -7.04
N SER A 60 0.50 -6.33 -8.38
CA SER A 60 -0.26 -5.43 -9.25
C SER A 60 -1.78 -5.62 -9.09
N ARG A 61 -2.26 -6.87 -9.09
CA ARG A 61 -3.70 -7.17 -8.90
C ARG A 61 -4.23 -6.78 -7.52
N ASN A 62 -3.38 -6.84 -6.49
CA ASN A 62 -3.77 -6.49 -5.12
C ASN A 62 -3.63 -5.00 -4.80
N ALA A 63 -3.03 -4.19 -5.70
CA ALA A 63 -2.78 -2.77 -5.46
C ALA A 63 -4.05 -1.95 -5.24
N ARG A 64 -5.12 -2.23 -5.99
CA ARG A 64 -6.41 -1.55 -5.81
C ARG A 64 -7.02 -1.81 -4.43
N GLN A 65 -6.95 -3.05 -3.95
CA GLN A 65 -7.41 -3.40 -2.60
C GLN A 65 -6.57 -2.67 -1.53
N ALA A 66 -5.28 -2.51 -1.77
CA ALA A 66 -4.34 -1.86 -0.85
C ALA A 66 -4.66 -0.38 -0.58
N ILE A 67 -5.33 0.30 -1.51
CA ILE A 67 -5.69 1.71 -1.39
C ILE A 67 -7.18 2.00 -1.29
N ALA A 68 -8.03 0.96 -1.28
CA ALA A 68 -9.49 1.10 -1.27
C ALA A 68 -9.98 1.98 -0.09
N ASP A 69 -9.34 1.82 1.06
CA ASP A 69 -9.59 2.55 2.30
C ASP A 69 -9.28 4.05 2.24
N TYR A 70 -8.53 4.48 1.22
CA TYR A 70 -8.15 5.88 0.99
C TYR A 70 -8.97 6.54 -0.13
N SER A 71 -9.95 5.82 -0.71
CA SER A 71 -10.87 6.39 -1.69
C SER A 71 -11.69 7.54 -1.08
N PRO A 72 -12.11 8.54 -1.88
CA PRO A 72 -12.96 9.63 -1.39
C PRO A 72 -14.21 9.13 -0.66
N ALA A 73 -14.86 8.08 -1.18
CA ALA A 73 -16.04 7.48 -0.57
C ALA A 73 -15.72 6.84 0.81
N ALA A 74 -14.64 6.06 0.91
CA ALA A 74 -14.25 5.45 2.18
C ALA A 74 -13.87 6.49 3.24
N VAL A 75 -13.15 7.54 2.82
CA VAL A 75 -12.76 8.65 3.71
C VAL A 75 -13.99 9.44 4.15
N GLN A 76 -14.94 9.72 3.25
CA GLN A 76 -16.18 10.42 3.59
C GLN A 76 -16.98 9.68 4.67
N LEU A 77 -17.12 8.36 4.56
CA LEU A 77 -17.81 7.54 5.57
C LEU A 77 -17.09 7.59 6.93
N LYS A 78 -15.76 7.44 6.94
CA LYS A 78 -14.95 7.52 8.17
C LYS A 78 -15.12 8.90 8.84
N VAL A 79 -15.00 9.99 8.08
CA VAL A 79 -15.17 11.35 8.59
C VAL A 79 -16.59 11.57 9.14
N ALA A 80 -17.63 11.14 8.42
CA ALA A 80 -19.01 11.25 8.87
C ALA A 80 -19.25 10.53 10.22
N SER A 81 -18.68 9.34 10.40
CA SER A 81 -18.82 8.59 11.67
C SER A 81 -18.20 9.32 12.86
N ILE A 82 -17.08 10.02 12.67
CA ILE A 82 -16.42 10.80 13.74
C ILE A 82 -17.32 11.97 14.15
N PHE A 83 -17.91 12.69 13.20
CA PHE A 83 -18.83 13.78 13.50
C PHE A 83 -20.08 13.29 14.27
N GLN A 84 -20.63 12.13 13.91
CA GLN A 84 -21.77 11.54 14.62
C GLN A 84 -21.43 11.17 16.07
N GLN A 85 -20.24 10.63 16.33
CA GLN A 85 -19.79 10.29 17.68
C GLN A 85 -19.69 11.54 18.57
N ILE A 86 -19.19 12.65 18.02
CA ILE A 86 -19.06 13.92 18.77
C ILE A 86 -20.42 14.53 19.08
N GLN A 87 -21.41 14.40 18.18
CA GLN A 87 -22.77 14.93 18.39
C GLN A 87 -23.61 14.14 19.41
N THR A 88 -23.20 12.93 19.73
CA THR A 88 -23.90 12.05 20.67
C THR A 88 -23.31 12.11 22.09
N MET A 89 -22.22 12.88 22.27
CA MET A 89 -21.63 13.22 23.58
C MET A 89 -22.25 14.52 24.12
#